data_AF-A0A1A8BKT0-F1
#
_entry.id   AF-A0A1A8BKT0-F1
#
_cell.length_a   1.000
_cell.length_b   1.000
_cell.length_c   1.000
_cell.angle_alpha   90.00
_cell.angle_beta   90.00
_cell.angle_gamma   90.00
#
_symmetry.space_group_name_H-M   'P 1'
#
loop_
_entity.id
_entity.type
_entity.pdbx_description
1 polymer ?
#
loop_
_entity_poly.entity_id
_entity_poly.type
_entity_poly.pdbx_seq_one_letter_code
_entity_poly.pdbx_strand_id
1 'polypeptide(L)'
;EGQRICVAAFPVVKHWLQQISPHCTEVFQPICSFISMTVANNSFVQESFSVSGGLDVLTLTLVGVASAAETSVLSYQLSVIIAKTLSACITDNPNLASGLSQYSVVSHLFSLLTSSHTDPDDILSVLLCIGLCTEASENHQSQLVQRGGLPIIITFLTEDTNEEVRKAAAFILQTCKQATLSLEVHGLVQTQVGNEEPLRDIGGFRAAAREMLQRIEALEKNQLKFPVVLPPQRREPIRPSQTQKRVQKGCDGCINLHKCTTDKHNISQQKGFRKSQTN
;
A
#
# COMPACT_ATOMS: atom_id res chain seq x y z
N GLU A 1 10.20 14.56 -35.00
CA GLU A 1 11.28 15.40 -34.43
C GLU A 1 11.33 15.36 -32.90
N GLY A 2 10.24 15.71 -32.20
CA GLY A 2 10.22 15.74 -30.72
C GLY A 2 10.71 14.46 -30.03
N GLN A 3 10.25 13.28 -30.45
CA GLN A 3 10.69 12.01 -29.87
C GLN A 3 12.19 11.74 -30.04
N ARG A 4 12.79 12.14 -31.18
CA ARG A 4 14.24 11.99 -31.41
C ARG A 4 15.05 12.86 -30.44
N ILE A 5 14.57 14.09 -30.19
CA ILE A 5 15.18 15.01 -29.22
C ILE A 5 15.08 14.43 -27.81
N CYS A 6 13.92 13.88 -27.42
CA CYS A 6 13.76 13.29 -26.09
C CYS A 6 14.66 12.06 -25.90
N VAL A 7 14.78 11.19 -26.91
CA VAL A 7 15.68 10.02 -26.86
C VAL A 7 17.14 10.46 -26.69
N ALA A 8 17.56 11.53 -27.37
CA ALA A 8 18.91 12.07 -27.21
C ALA A 8 19.20 12.58 -25.77
N ALA A 9 18.18 12.89 -24.98
CA ALA A 9 18.32 13.31 -23.58
C ALA A 9 18.50 12.12 -22.61
N PHE A 10 18.21 10.87 -23.01
CA PHE A 10 18.25 9.72 -22.11
C PHE A 10 19.59 9.49 -21.38
N PRO A 11 20.77 9.64 -22.03
CA PRO A 11 22.04 9.53 -21.30
C PRO A 11 22.18 10.56 -20.17
N VAL A 12 21.67 11.78 -20.39
CA VAL A 12 21.68 12.85 -19.37
C VAL A 12 20.68 12.54 -18.26
N VAL A 13 19.47 12.11 -18.62
CA VAL A 13 18.43 11.71 -17.67
C VAL A 13 18.90 10.56 -16.78
N LYS A 14 19.54 9.54 -17.36
CA LYS A 14 20.19 8.46 -16.60
C LYS A 14 21.20 9.02 -15.59
N HIS A 15 22.07 9.94 -16.01
CA HIS A 15 23.05 10.54 -15.12
C HIS A 15 22.38 11.28 -13.95
N TRP A 16 21.30 12.02 -14.22
CA TRP A 16 20.51 12.67 -13.17
C TRP A 16 19.87 11.67 -12.20
N LEU A 17 19.30 10.57 -12.69
CA LEU A 17 18.75 9.51 -11.83
C LEU A 17 19.81 8.90 -10.89
N GLN A 18 21.08 8.85 -11.32
CA GLN A 18 22.18 8.31 -10.51
C GLN A 18 22.73 9.31 -9.49
N GLN A 19 22.77 10.60 -9.83
CA GLN A 19 23.46 11.63 -9.03
C GLN A 19 22.53 12.41 -8.10
N ILE A 20 21.27 12.58 -8.50
CA ILE A 20 20.30 13.34 -7.71
C ILE A 20 19.73 12.43 -6.64
N SER A 21 19.79 12.88 -5.39
CA SER A 21 19.10 12.20 -4.29
C SER A 21 17.61 12.10 -4.64
N PRO A 22 17.00 10.90 -4.60
CA PRO A 22 15.57 10.73 -4.85
C PRO A 22 14.70 11.59 -3.92
N HIS A 23 15.20 11.92 -2.73
CA HIS A 23 14.53 12.79 -1.76
C HIS A 23 14.48 14.27 -2.17
N CYS A 24 15.21 14.69 -3.21
CA CYS A 24 15.07 16.00 -3.84
C CYS A 24 13.88 16.00 -4.81
N THR A 25 12.67 15.94 -4.26
CA THR A 25 11.43 15.71 -5.01
C THR A 25 11.14 16.78 -6.06
N GLU A 26 11.52 18.03 -5.78
CA GLU A 26 11.37 19.18 -6.69
C GLU A 26 12.05 18.98 -8.04
N VAL A 27 13.09 18.14 -8.09
CA VAL A 27 13.83 17.81 -9.31
C VAL A 27 13.54 16.38 -9.77
N PHE A 28 13.44 15.44 -8.83
CA PHE A 28 13.27 14.04 -9.15
C PHE A 28 11.89 13.71 -9.78
N GLN A 29 10.82 14.35 -9.31
CA GLN A 29 9.48 14.11 -9.87
C GLN A 29 9.35 14.63 -11.31
N PRO A 30 9.84 15.83 -11.68
CA PRO A 30 9.91 16.24 -13.08
C PRO A 30 10.69 15.27 -13.98
N ILE A 31 11.77 14.68 -13.48
CA ILE A 31 12.53 13.66 -14.24
C ILE A 31 11.66 12.43 -14.50
N CYS A 32 10.99 11.91 -13.47
CA CYS A 32 10.07 10.77 -13.60
C CYS A 32 8.92 11.06 -14.58
N SER A 33 8.33 12.26 -14.51
CA SER A 33 7.30 12.72 -15.44
C SER A 33 7.82 12.82 -16.87
N PHE A 34 9.03 13.37 -17.07
CA PHE A 34 9.66 13.44 -18.39
C PHE A 34 9.85 12.06 -19.00
N ILE A 35 10.39 11.11 -18.22
CA ILE A 35 10.57 9.72 -18.66
C ILE A 35 9.22 9.14 -19.06
N SER A 36 8.25 9.16 -18.14
CA SER A 36 6.91 8.58 -18.36
C SER A 36 6.25 9.10 -19.63
N MET A 37 6.23 10.42 -19.82
CA MET A 37 5.61 11.05 -21.00
C MET A 37 6.37 10.74 -22.30
N THR A 38 7.68 10.55 -22.22
CA THR A 38 8.51 10.26 -23.39
C THR A 38 8.34 8.82 -23.87
N VAL A 39 8.29 7.87 -22.93
CA VAL A 39 8.28 6.43 -23.25
C VAL A 39 6.87 5.85 -23.40
N ALA A 40 5.84 6.52 -22.85
CA ALA A 40 4.48 5.98 -22.80
C ALA A 40 3.97 5.53 -24.19
N ASN A 41 3.45 4.30 -24.24
CA ASN A 41 2.84 3.69 -25.43
C ASN A 41 3.76 3.69 -26.66
N ASN A 42 5.08 3.60 -26.45
CA ASN A 42 6.06 3.60 -27.53
C ASN A 42 7.24 2.66 -27.23
N SER A 43 7.11 1.41 -27.68
CA SER A 43 8.10 0.35 -27.45
C SER A 43 9.50 0.70 -27.96
N PHE A 44 9.61 1.37 -29.11
CA PHE A 44 10.91 1.79 -29.64
C PHE A 44 11.63 2.79 -28.72
N VAL A 45 10.88 3.71 -28.11
CA VAL A 45 11.43 4.71 -27.19
C VAL A 45 11.70 4.08 -25.81
N GLN A 46 10.86 3.15 -25.35
CA GLN A 46 11.14 2.34 -24.16
C GLN A 46 12.44 1.54 -24.30
N GLU A 47 12.64 0.86 -25.44
CA GLU A 47 13.87 0.13 -25.76
C GLU A 47 15.08 1.08 -25.81
N SER A 48 14.92 2.26 -26.40
CA SER A 48 15.98 3.29 -26.41
C SER A 48 16.36 3.73 -24.99
N PHE A 49 15.39 3.89 -24.09
CA PHE A 49 15.65 4.21 -22.68
C PHE A 49 16.36 3.05 -21.96
N SER A 50 15.95 1.81 -22.23
CA SER A 50 16.63 0.61 -21.73
C SER A 50 18.08 0.52 -22.22
N VAL A 51 18.34 0.67 -23.52
CA VAL A 51 19.70 0.64 -24.12
C VAL A 51 20.62 1.72 -23.53
N SER A 52 20.07 2.87 -23.13
CA SER A 52 20.87 3.90 -22.44
C SER A 52 21.33 3.46 -21.03
N GLY A 53 20.72 2.42 -20.47
CA GLY A 53 20.85 1.97 -19.08
C GLY A 53 19.97 2.76 -18.11
N GLY A 54 19.04 3.58 -18.61
CA GLY A 54 18.13 4.38 -17.79
C GLY A 54 17.12 3.52 -17.02
N LEU A 55 16.62 2.45 -17.65
CA LEU A 55 15.67 1.53 -17.04
C LEU A 55 16.27 0.79 -15.83
N ASP A 56 17.51 0.32 -15.95
CA ASP A 56 18.22 -0.38 -14.87
C ASP A 56 18.43 0.54 -13.67
N VAL A 57 18.89 1.78 -13.94
CA VAL A 57 19.08 2.80 -12.89
C VAL A 57 17.76 3.11 -12.21
N LEU A 58 16.67 3.34 -12.97
CA LEU A 58 15.35 3.62 -12.41
C LEU A 58 14.88 2.47 -11.50
N THR A 59 15.11 1.23 -11.92
CA THR A 59 14.73 0.02 -11.18
C THR A 59 15.54 -0.14 -9.90
N LEU A 60 16.86 0.08 -9.97
CA LEU A 60 17.72 0.09 -8.79
C LEU A 60 17.36 1.21 -7.81
N THR A 61 16.98 2.38 -8.32
CA THR A 61 16.48 3.48 -7.48
C THR A 61 15.18 3.07 -6.77
N LEU A 62 14.23 2.43 -7.46
CA LEU A 62 13.01 1.88 -6.83
C LEU A 62 13.35 0.92 -5.69
N VAL A 63 14.22 -0.05 -5.94
CA VAL A 63 14.65 -1.03 -4.93
C VAL A 63 15.26 -0.34 -3.71
N GLY A 64 16.12 0.65 -3.95
CA GLY A 64 16.75 1.45 -2.88
C GLY A 64 15.74 2.21 -2.02
N VAL A 65 14.82 2.95 -2.65
CA VAL A 65 13.83 3.75 -1.88
C VAL A 65 12.74 2.89 -1.26
N ALA A 66 12.32 1.80 -1.92
CA ALA A 66 11.29 0.90 -1.40
C ALA A 66 11.75 0.15 -0.15
N SER A 67 13.05 -0.13 -0.03
CA SER A 67 13.64 -0.74 1.16
C SER A 67 13.48 0.13 2.42
N ALA A 68 13.33 1.46 2.26
CA ALA A 68 13.11 2.40 3.36
C ALA A 68 11.64 2.80 3.55
N ALA A 69 10.73 2.33 2.68
CA ALA A 69 9.34 2.78 2.62
C ALA A 69 8.56 2.53 3.92
N GLU A 70 8.86 1.46 4.66
CA GLU A 70 8.17 1.18 5.94
C GLU A 70 8.47 2.21 7.04
N THR A 71 9.61 2.89 6.93
CA THR A 71 10.07 3.86 7.95
C THR A 71 9.92 5.31 7.51
N SER A 72 9.51 5.54 6.26
CA SER A 72 9.55 6.87 5.64
C SER A 72 8.44 7.03 4.62
N VAL A 73 7.46 7.87 4.96
CA VAL A 73 6.37 8.29 4.05
C VAL A 73 6.93 8.84 2.74
N LEU A 74 7.99 9.65 2.81
CA LEU A 74 8.63 10.20 1.61
C LEU A 74 9.20 9.09 0.71
N SER A 75 9.82 8.07 1.31
CA SER A 75 10.36 6.92 0.56
C SER A 75 9.24 6.08 -0.06
N TYR A 76 8.12 5.89 0.64
CA TYR A 76 6.91 5.28 0.08
C TYR A 76 6.40 6.07 -1.13
N GLN A 77 6.18 7.38 -1.00
CA GLN A 77 5.68 8.24 -2.08
C GLN A 77 6.60 8.21 -3.31
N LEU A 78 7.91 8.28 -3.09
CA LEU A 78 8.90 8.16 -4.16
C LEU A 78 8.87 6.79 -4.84
N SER A 79 8.71 5.72 -4.07
CA SER A 79 8.58 4.37 -4.61
C SER A 79 7.37 4.25 -5.53
N VAL A 80 6.24 4.87 -5.16
CA VAL A 80 5.05 4.88 -6.01
C VAL A 80 5.26 5.69 -7.29
N ILE A 81 5.90 6.87 -7.21
CA ILE A 81 6.24 7.68 -8.39
C ILE A 81 7.14 6.89 -9.35
N ILE A 82 8.15 6.21 -8.82
CA ILE A 82 9.05 5.40 -9.63
C ILE A 82 8.32 4.18 -10.20
N ALA A 83 7.44 3.53 -9.44
CA ALA A 83 6.61 2.42 -9.93
C ALA A 83 5.71 2.85 -11.11
N LYS A 84 5.05 4.01 -11.02
CA LYS A 84 4.26 4.61 -12.12
C LYS A 84 5.13 4.84 -13.36
N THR A 85 6.34 5.35 -13.15
CA THR A 85 7.32 5.60 -14.23
C THR A 85 7.81 4.29 -14.86
N LEU A 86 8.07 3.29 -14.03
CA LEU A 86 8.50 1.97 -14.44
C LEU A 86 7.43 1.28 -15.28
N SER A 87 6.17 1.36 -14.87
CA SER A 87 5.02 0.87 -15.67
C SER A 87 5.03 1.48 -17.06
N ALA A 88 5.17 2.80 -17.20
CA ALA A 88 5.24 3.44 -18.53
C ALA A 88 6.42 2.92 -19.38
N CYS A 89 7.55 2.57 -18.75
CA CYS A 89 8.72 2.02 -19.43
C CYS A 89 8.53 0.58 -19.93
N ILE A 90 7.58 -0.18 -19.37
CA ILE A 90 7.43 -1.62 -19.65
C ILE A 90 6.05 -2.01 -20.21
N THR A 91 5.06 -1.11 -20.19
CA THR A 91 3.74 -1.34 -20.79
C THR A 91 3.89 -1.77 -22.25
N ASP A 92 3.19 -2.85 -22.61
CA ASP A 92 3.22 -3.49 -23.93
C ASP A 92 4.63 -3.94 -24.38
N ASN A 93 5.56 -4.14 -23.44
CA ASN A 93 6.93 -4.57 -23.72
C ASN A 93 7.40 -5.68 -22.78
N PRO A 94 6.97 -6.94 -23.03
CA PRO A 94 7.25 -8.08 -22.14
C PRO A 94 8.75 -8.41 -22.03
N ASN A 95 9.56 -8.08 -23.04
CA ASN A 95 11.01 -8.28 -23.00
C ASN A 95 11.66 -7.38 -21.96
N LEU A 96 11.31 -6.09 -21.94
CA LEU A 96 11.80 -5.16 -20.93
C LEU A 96 11.27 -5.52 -19.54
N ALA A 97 9.96 -5.81 -19.44
CA ALA A 97 9.34 -6.24 -18.20
C ALA A 97 10.03 -7.48 -17.61
N SER A 98 10.17 -8.56 -18.38
CA SER A 98 10.81 -9.80 -17.91
C SER A 98 12.27 -9.61 -17.48
N GLY A 99 13.00 -8.71 -18.17
CA GLY A 99 14.37 -8.31 -17.82
C GLY A 99 14.49 -7.73 -16.41
N LEU A 100 13.44 -7.10 -15.87
CA LEU A 100 13.46 -6.53 -14.52
C LEU A 100 13.49 -7.57 -13.41
N SER A 101 13.22 -8.84 -13.73
CA SER A 101 13.08 -9.90 -12.72
C SER A 101 14.37 -10.19 -11.95
N GLN A 102 15.53 -9.84 -12.52
CA GLN A 102 16.83 -9.92 -11.85
C GLN A 102 16.98 -8.96 -10.65
N TYR A 103 16.11 -7.94 -10.54
CA TYR A 103 16.16 -6.94 -9.47
C TYR A 103 15.19 -7.20 -8.31
N SER A 104 14.46 -8.31 -8.33
CA SER A 104 13.44 -8.63 -7.33
C SER A 104 12.38 -7.52 -7.18
N VAL A 105 12.03 -6.86 -8.28
CA VAL A 105 11.18 -5.65 -8.26
C VAL A 105 9.79 -5.93 -7.70
N VAL A 106 9.20 -7.09 -8.00
CA VAL A 106 7.87 -7.47 -7.51
C VAL A 106 7.86 -7.62 -6.00
N SER A 107 8.93 -8.13 -5.39
CA SER A 107 9.02 -8.22 -3.92
C SER A 107 9.01 -6.84 -3.24
N HIS A 108 9.60 -5.83 -3.88
CA HIS A 108 9.63 -4.45 -3.37
C HIS A 108 8.31 -3.73 -3.59
N LEU A 109 7.70 -3.88 -4.78
CA LEU A 109 6.37 -3.35 -5.07
C LEU A 109 5.32 -3.95 -4.14
N PHE A 110 5.40 -5.25 -3.87
CA PHE A 110 4.52 -5.92 -2.91
C PHE A 110 4.65 -5.32 -1.50
N SER A 111 5.87 -5.00 -1.06
CA SER A 111 6.08 -4.35 0.24
C SER A 111 5.42 -2.97 0.33
N LEU A 112 5.21 -2.27 -0.79
CA LEU A 112 4.44 -1.02 -0.80
C LEU A 112 2.96 -1.27 -0.50
N LEU A 113 2.36 -2.35 -1.04
CA LEU A 113 0.95 -2.69 -0.78
C LEU A 113 0.68 -3.07 0.67
N THR A 114 1.69 -3.57 1.37
CA THR A 114 1.59 -3.97 2.78
C THR A 114 2.09 -2.91 3.75
N SER A 115 2.48 -1.72 3.25
CA SER A 115 3.08 -0.70 4.09
C SER A 115 2.04 -0.02 4.98
N SER A 116 2.45 0.39 6.19
CA SER A 116 1.64 1.24 7.06
C SER A 116 1.34 2.63 6.48
N HIS A 117 2.05 3.04 5.43
CA HIS A 117 1.87 4.32 4.73
C HIS A 117 1.03 4.21 3.44
N THR A 118 0.42 3.05 3.19
CA THR A 118 -0.34 2.81 1.95
C THR A 118 -1.49 3.81 1.79
N ASP A 119 -1.44 4.59 0.73
CA ASP A 119 -2.50 5.50 0.31
C ASP A 119 -3.46 4.77 -0.66
N PRO A 120 -4.78 4.76 -0.40
CA PRO A 120 -5.77 4.17 -1.32
C PRO A 120 -5.65 4.63 -2.77
N ASP A 121 -5.26 5.89 -3.02
CA ASP A 121 -5.11 6.44 -4.37
C ASP A 121 -3.91 5.85 -5.13
N ASP A 122 -2.96 5.26 -4.41
CA ASP A 122 -1.73 4.68 -4.98
C ASP A 122 -1.84 3.18 -5.25
N ILE A 123 -2.73 2.46 -4.56
CA ILE A 123 -2.89 0.99 -4.64
C ILE A 123 -3.00 0.51 -6.09
N LEU A 124 -3.89 1.14 -6.87
CA LEU A 124 -4.11 0.76 -8.26
C LEU A 124 -2.82 0.83 -9.08
N SER A 125 -2.03 1.89 -8.90
CA SER A 125 -0.81 2.08 -9.66
C SER A 125 0.27 1.03 -9.35
N VAL A 126 0.38 0.64 -8.07
CA VAL A 126 1.30 -0.41 -7.63
C VAL A 126 0.83 -1.77 -8.14
N LEU A 127 -0.47 -2.07 -8.07
CA LEU A 127 -1.04 -3.31 -8.61
C LEU A 127 -0.83 -3.42 -10.12
N LEU A 128 -1.05 -2.35 -10.88
CA LEU A 128 -0.80 -2.36 -12.33
C LEU A 128 0.68 -2.66 -12.64
N CYS A 129 1.61 -2.09 -11.88
CA CYS A 129 3.04 -2.37 -12.04
C CYS A 129 3.38 -3.85 -11.77
N ILE A 130 2.83 -4.42 -10.69
CA ILE A 130 2.97 -5.85 -10.37
C ILE A 130 2.32 -6.71 -11.46
N GLY A 131 1.16 -6.32 -11.97
CA GLY A 131 0.46 -6.99 -13.06
C GLY A 131 1.34 -7.11 -14.30
N LEU A 132 1.89 -5.99 -14.79
CA LEU A 132 2.79 -5.96 -15.95
C LEU A 132 4.01 -6.86 -15.74
N CYS A 133 4.60 -6.85 -14.53
CA CYS A 133 5.75 -7.69 -14.22
C CYS A 133 5.38 -9.20 -14.22
N THR A 134 4.30 -9.57 -13.52
CA THR A 134 3.89 -10.98 -13.36
C THR A 134 3.36 -11.59 -14.65
N GLU A 135 2.75 -10.80 -15.54
CA GLU A 135 2.40 -11.21 -16.89
C GLU A 135 3.64 -11.62 -17.70
N ALA A 136 4.75 -10.87 -17.55
CA ALA A 136 5.92 -11.02 -18.40
C ALA A 136 6.89 -12.15 -17.97
N SER A 137 6.84 -12.64 -16.72
CA SER A 137 7.86 -13.59 -16.22
C SER A 137 7.40 -14.48 -15.08
N GLU A 138 7.72 -15.78 -15.17
CA GLU A 138 7.53 -16.76 -14.07
C GLU A 138 8.38 -16.42 -12.83
N ASN A 139 9.54 -15.79 -13.01
CA ASN A 139 10.38 -15.36 -11.89
C ASN A 139 9.67 -14.26 -11.08
N HIS A 140 8.99 -13.33 -11.76
CA HIS A 140 8.14 -12.33 -11.10
C HIS A 140 6.95 -12.95 -10.36
N GLN A 141 6.29 -13.93 -10.98
CA GLN A 141 5.21 -14.66 -10.31
C GLN A 141 5.72 -15.37 -9.04
N SER A 142 6.87 -16.04 -9.14
CA SER A 142 7.50 -16.73 -8.01
C SER A 142 7.85 -15.77 -6.87
N GLN A 143 8.38 -14.57 -7.19
CA GLN A 143 8.66 -13.52 -6.19
C GLN A 143 7.41 -13.11 -5.41
N LEU A 144 6.26 -12.98 -6.07
CA LEU A 144 5.00 -12.63 -5.41
C LEU A 144 4.48 -13.78 -4.53
N VAL A 145 4.47 -15.00 -5.06
CA VAL A 145 3.95 -16.17 -4.33
C VAL A 145 4.80 -16.47 -3.09
N GLN A 146 6.12 -16.47 -3.22
CA GLN A 146 7.04 -16.76 -2.11
C GLN A 146 6.96 -15.71 -0.99
N ARG A 147 6.54 -14.48 -1.29
CA ARG A 147 6.32 -13.41 -0.29
C ARG A 147 4.95 -13.48 0.36
N GLY A 148 4.15 -14.52 0.09
CA GLY A 148 2.79 -14.62 0.59
C GLY A 148 1.88 -13.57 -0.03
N GLY A 149 2.12 -13.18 -1.29
CA GLY A 149 1.38 -12.12 -1.96
C GLY A 149 -0.06 -12.51 -2.31
N LEU A 150 -0.33 -13.78 -2.61
CA LEU A 150 -1.65 -14.21 -3.10
C LEU A 150 -2.80 -13.88 -2.12
N PRO A 151 -2.71 -14.16 -0.80
CA PRO A 151 -3.74 -13.74 0.15
C PRO A 151 -4.05 -12.25 0.12
N ILE A 152 -3.03 -11.39 0.05
CA ILE A 152 -3.21 -9.93 0.00
C ILE A 152 -3.88 -9.49 -1.31
N ILE A 153 -3.49 -10.08 -2.45
CA ILE A 153 -4.15 -9.81 -3.73
C ILE A 153 -5.62 -10.27 -3.70
N ILE A 154 -5.93 -11.40 -3.07
CA ILE A 154 -7.32 -11.86 -2.87
C ILE A 154 -8.10 -10.88 -2.01
N THR A 155 -7.50 -10.31 -0.96
CA THR A 155 -8.15 -9.27 -0.14
C THR A 155 -8.58 -8.07 -1.00
N PHE A 156 -7.75 -7.60 -1.94
CA PHE A 156 -8.13 -6.53 -2.86
C PHE A 156 -9.29 -6.91 -3.80
N LEU A 157 -9.52 -8.20 -4.08
CA LEU A 157 -10.69 -8.65 -4.83
C LEU A 157 -11.98 -8.62 -4.03
N THR A 158 -11.89 -8.96 -2.74
CA THR A 158 -13.07 -9.18 -1.90
C THR A 158 -13.48 -7.96 -1.11
N GLU A 159 -12.52 -7.12 -0.71
CA GLU A 159 -12.73 -6.02 0.23
C GLU A 159 -12.68 -4.63 -0.43
N ASP A 160 -12.06 -4.49 -1.60
CA ASP A 160 -11.93 -3.19 -2.25
C ASP A 160 -13.20 -2.77 -3.03
N THR A 161 -13.62 -1.53 -2.85
CA THR A 161 -14.79 -0.96 -3.52
C THR A 161 -14.49 -0.50 -4.95
N ASN A 162 -13.23 -0.20 -5.25
CA ASN A 162 -12.78 0.28 -6.55
C ASN A 162 -12.73 -0.89 -7.57
N GLU A 163 -13.51 -0.77 -8.64
CA GLU A 163 -13.59 -1.79 -9.69
C GLU A 163 -12.25 -2.01 -10.41
N GLU A 164 -11.49 -0.95 -10.62
CA GLU A 164 -10.20 -1.04 -11.31
C GLU A 164 -9.14 -1.74 -10.45
N VAL A 165 -9.19 -1.53 -9.12
CA VAL A 165 -8.36 -2.28 -8.16
C VAL A 165 -8.70 -3.77 -8.22
N ARG A 166 -10.00 -4.12 -8.20
CA ARG A 166 -10.43 -5.52 -8.32
C ARG A 166 -9.99 -6.13 -9.66
N LYS A 167 -10.10 -5.41 -10.78
CA LYS A 167 -9.63 -5.90 -12.09
C LYS A 167 -8.13 -6.14 -12.11
N ALA A 168 -7.33 -5.21 -11.57
CA ALA A 168 -5.89 -5.37 -11.47
C ALA A 168 -5.50 -6.56 -10.58
N ALA A 169 -6.17 -6.73 -9.44
CA ALA A 169 -5.96 -7.88 -8.56
C ALA A 169 -6.33 -9.21 -9.25
N ALA A 170 -7.46 -9.27 -9.97
CA ALA A 170 -7.89 -10.46 -10.69
C ALA A 170 -6.87 -10.84 -11.78
N PHE A 171 -6.37 -9.83 -12.47
CA PHE A 171 -5.34 -10.00 -13.49
C PHE A 171 -4.06 -10.60 -12.90
N ILE A 172 -3.56 -10.09 -11.78
CA ILE A 172 -2.37 -10.65 -11.09
C ILE A 172 -2.59 -12.11 -10.66
N LEU A 173 -3.76 -12.46 -10.14
CA LEU A 173 -4.04 -13.86 -9.79
C LEU A 173 -4.04 -14.77 -11.02
N GLN A 174 -4.60 -14.27 -12.13
CA GLN A 174 -4.63 -15.02 -13.38
C GLN A 174 -3.22 -15.27 -13.93
N THR A 175 -2.33 -14.27 -13.87
CA THR A 175 -0.93 -14.43 -14.31
C THR A 175 -0.17 -15.41 -13.40
N CYS A 176 -0.46 -15.44 -12.10
CA CYS A 176 0.21 -16.33 -11.13
C CYS A 176 -0.36 -17.76 -11.04
N LYS A 177 -1.37 -18.11 -11.86
CA LYS A 177 -2.05 -19.42 -11.79
C LYS A 177 -1.08 -20.60 -11.91
N GLN A 178 -0.13 -20.54 -12.85
CA GLN A 178 0.81 -21.64 -13.10
C GLN A 178 1.91 -21.74 -12.03
N ALA A 179 2.40 -20.60 -11.53
CA ALA A 179 3.33 -20.57 -10.41
C ALA A 179 2.72 -21.20 -9.15
N THR A 180 1.43 -20.95 -8.89
CA THR A 180 0.70 -21.54 -7.75
C THR A 180 0.62 -23.07 -7.86
N LEU A 181 0.25 -23.59 -9.04
CA LEU A 181 0.19 -25.03 -9.29
C LEU A 181 1.58 -25.69 -9.20
N SER A 182 2.62 -25.00 -9.64
CA SER A 182 3.99 -25.50 -9.57
C SER A 182 4.50 -25.60 -8.13
N LEU A 183 4.10 -24.69 -7.23
CA LEU A 183 4.38 -24.79 -5.80
C LEU A 183 3.59 -25.92 -5.12
N GLU A 184 2.34 -26.18 -5.52
CA GLU A 184 1.58 -27.33 -5.01
C GLU A 184 2.26 -28.66 -5.40
N VAL A 185 2.76 -28.74 -6.63
CA VAL A 185 3.52 -29.91 -7.10
C VAL A 185 4.88 -30.02 -6.40
N HIS A 186 5.62 -28.92 -6.20
CA HIS A 186 6.88 -28.95 -5.45
C HIS A 186 6.70 -29.20 -3.94
N GLY A 187 5.57 -28.80 -3.35
CA GLY A 187 5.18 -29.20 -1.99
C GLY A 187 4.93 -30.69 -1.85
N LEU A 188 4.54 -31.37 -2.95
CA LEU A 188 4.43 -32.83 -3.01
C LEU A 188 5.77 -33.51 -3.38
N VAL A 189 6.60 -32.87 -4.22
CA VAL A 189 7.86 -33.42 -4.75
C VAL A 189 9.06 -33.21 -3.82
N GLN A 190 9.07 -32.18 -2.96
CA GLN A 190 10.08 -32.07 -1.88
C GLN A 190 9.99 -33.20 -0.84
N THR A 191 8.97 -34.06 -0.92
CA THR A 191 8.86 -35.26 -0.09
C THR A 191 9.58 -36.48 -0.69
N GLN A 192 10.24 -36.37 -1.85
CA GLN A 192 10.76 -37.54 -2.57
C GLN A 192 12.21 -37.42 -3.08
N VAL A 193 13.18 -37.01 -2.25
CA VAL A 193 14.56 -37.50 -2.39
C VAL A 193 15.26 -37.59 -1.02
N GLY A 194 15.27 -38.81 -0.47
CA GLY A 194 16.41 -39.36 0.27
C GLY A 194 16.69 -38.89 1.71
N ASN A 195 15.85 -39.28 2.68
CA ASN A 195 16.31 -40.09 3.83
C ASN A 195 15.09 -40.57 4.64
N GLU A 196 15.10 -41.84 5.02
CA GLU A 196 14.03 -42.52 5.75
C GLU A 196 13.85 -41.94 7.17
N GLU A 197 12.64 -41.47 7.48
CA GLU A 197 11.98 -41.58 8.79
C GLU A 197 10.47 -41.28 8.64
N PRO A 198 9.61 -41.90 9.46
CA PRO A 198 8.33 -42.44 9.02
C PRO A 198 7.20 -41.41 8.95
N LEU A 199 6.30 -41.68 7.99
CA LEU A 199 4.99 -41.08 7.77
C LEU A 199 4.44 -40.35 9.02
N ARG A 200 4.47 -39.01 9.01
CA ARG A 200 3.74 -38.23 10.01
C ARG A 200 2.25 -38.53 9.86
N ASP A 201 1.78 -39.27 10.84
CA ASP A 201 0.47 -39.83 11.03
C ASP A 201 -0.65 -38.76 10.94
N ILE A 202 -1.15 -38.53 9.72
CA ILE A 202 -2.38 -37.75 9.47
C ILE A 202 -3.58 -38.39 10.21
N GLY A 203 -3.53 -39.71 10.43
CA GLY A 203 -4.51 -40.44 11.24
C GLY A 203 -4.49 -40.01 12.70
N GLY A 204 -3.30 -39.77 13.26
CA GLY A 204 -3.04 -39.34 14.63
C GLY A 204 -3.47 -37.92 14.89
N PHE A 205 -3.21 -36.99 13.96
CA PHE A 205 -3.78 -35.64 14.05
C PHE A 205 -5.30 -35.65 13.98
N ARG A 206 -5.88 -36.52 13.15
CA ARG A 206 -7.34 -36.70 13.07
C ARG A 206 -7.91 -37.35 14.32
N ALA A 207 -7.18 -38.27 14.94
CA ALA A 207 -7.55 -38.90 16.21
C ALA A 207 -7.45 -37.91 17.37
N ALA A 208 -6.37 -37.13 17.44
CA ALA A 208 -6.17 -36.09 18.44
C ALA A 208 -7.21 -34.97 18.31
N ALA A 209 -7.56 -34.54 17.09
CA ALA A 209 -8.62 -33.58 16.85
C ALA A 209 -9.99 -34.11 17.32
N ARG A 210 -10.28 -35.39 17.07
CA ARG A 210 -11.51 -36.04 17.58
C ARG A 210 -11.51 -36.17 19.10
N GLU A 211 -10.39 -36.50 19.71
CA GLU A 211 -10.25 -36.56 21.18
C GLU A 211 -10.46 -35.18 21.82
N MET A 212 -9.92 -34.14 21.19
CA MET A 212 -10.09 -32.75 21.65
C MET A 212 -11.55 -32.32 21.56
N LEU A 213 -12.24 -32.64 20.47
CA LEU A 213 -13.68 -32.39 20.31
C LEU A 213 -14.52 -33.15 21.35
N GLN A 214 -14.20 -34.41 21.62
CA GLN A 214 -14.89 -35.20 22.65
C GLN A 214 -14.66 -34.64 24.07
N ARG A 215 -13.46 -34.14 24.37
CA ARG A 215 -13.18 -33.45 25.64
C ARG A 215 -13.96 -32.15 25.77
N ILE A 216 -14.07 -31.36 24.70
CA ILE A 216 -14.87 -30.13 24.69
C ILE A 216 -16.34 -30.46 24.97
N GLU A 217 -16.91 -31.44 24.27
CA GLU A 217 -18.31 -31.84 24.45
C GLU A 217 -18.59 -32.44 25.85
N ALA A 218 -17.63 -33.18 26.42
CA ALA A 218 -17.71 -33.67 27.79
C ALA A 218 -17.63 -32.54 28.84
N LEU A 219 -16.82 -31.52 28.60
CA LEU A 219 -16.75 -30.34 29.46
C LEU A 219 -18.04 -29.50 29.36
N GLU A 220 -18.62 -29.35 28.17
CA GLU A 220 -19.92 -28.69 27.98
C GLU A 220 -21.06 -29.44 28.69
N LYS A 221 -21.08 -30.78 28.63
CA LYS A 221 -22.04 -31.60 29.40
C LYS A 221 -21.82 -31.54 30.91
N ASN A 222 -20.59 -31.31 31.38
CA ASN A 222 -20.28 -31.18 32.80
C ASN A 222 -20.51 -29.75 33.34
N GLN A 223 -20.43 -28.72 32.49
CA GLN A 223 -20.84 -27.34 32.80
C GLN A 223 -22.36 -27.21 32.97
N LEU A 224 -23.15 -28.15 32.43
CA LEU A 224 -24.60 -28.27 32.69
C LEU A 224 -24.93 -28.97 34.03
N LYS A 225 -23.93 -29.47 34.78
CA LYS A 225 -24.12 -30.15 36.08
C LYS A 225 -23.70 -29.33 37.30
N PHE A 226 -23.09 -28.17 37.11
CA PHE A 226 -22.85 -27.22 38.19
C PHE A 226 -23.64 -25.94 37.89
N PRO A 227 -24.74 -25.67 38.62
CA PRO A 227 -25.26 -24.32 38.62
C PRO A 227 -24.13 -23.41 39.10
N VAL A 228 -23.81 -22.39 38.33
CA VAL A 228 -23.09 -21.23 38.84
C VAL A 228 -23.90 -20.70 40.01
N VAL A 229 -23.51 -21.05 41.23
CA VAL A 229 -24.01 -20.41 42.44
C VAL A 229 -23.38 -19.02 42.44
N LEU A 230 -24.11 -18.04 41.90
CA LEU A 230 -23.80 -16.65 42.16
C LEU A 230 -23.81 -16.43 43.69
N PRO A 231 -22.80 -15.77 44.26
CA PRO A 231 -22.87 -15.35 45.65
C PRO A 231 -24.08 -14.42 45.83
N PRO A 232 -24.78 -14.48 46.99
CA PRO A 232 -25.92 -13.63 47.23
C PRO A 232 -25.50 -12.15 47.19
N GLN A 233 -26.13 -11.41 46.28
CA GLN A 233 -26.15 -9.94 46.27
C GLN A 233 -26.61 -9.46 47.65
N ARG A 234 -25.71 -8.84 48.42
CA ARG A 234 -26.10 -8.01 49.56
C ARG A 234 -26.96 -6.88 49.01
N ARG A 235 -28.25 -6.91 49.34
CA ARG A 235 -29.10 -5.72 49.22
C ARG A 235 -28.55 -4.67 50.18
N GLU A 236 -27.96 -3.61 49.64
CA GLU A 236 -27.74 -2.40 50.41
C GLU A 236 -29.10 -1.78 50.76
N PRO A 237 -29.30 -1.29 52.01
CA PRO A 237 -30.52 -0.60 52.38
C PRO A 237 -30.59 0.76 51.67
N ILE A 238 -31.72 1.02 51.03
CA ILE A 238 -32.12 2.33 50.52
C ILE A 238 -32.11 3.32 51.70
N ARG A 239 -31.24 4.32 51.63
CA ARG A 239 -31.20 5.44 52.58
C ARG A 239 -32.32 6.43 52.22
N PRO A 240 -33.23 6.80 53.13
CA PRO A 240 -34.26 7.78 52.83
C PRO A 240 -33.67 9.18 52.69
N SER A 241 -34.18 9.87 51.67
CA SER A 241 -33.88 11.23 51.24
C SER A 241 -33.97 12.23 52.39
N GLN A 242 -32.88 12.95 52.66
CA GLN A 242 -32.94 14.17 53.46
C GLN A 242 -33.27 15.36 52.55
N THR A 243 -34.45 15.89 52.81
CA THR A 243 -35.00 17.17 52.37
C THR A 243 -34.03 18.31 52.66
N GLN A 244 -33.53 18.98 51.62
CA GLN A 244 -32.85 20.26 51.78
C GLN A 244 -33.81 21.40 51.45
N LYS A 245 -34.08 22.18 52.51
CA LYS A 245 -34.96 23.34 52.55
C LYS A 245 -34.47 24.44 51.62
N ARG A 246 -35.45 24.98 50.90
CA ARG A 246 -35.52 26.32 50.32
C ARG A 246 -35.00 27.39 51.30
N VAL A 247 -33.95 28.10 50.91
CA VAL A 247 -33.65 29.44 51.43
C VAL A 247 -33.53 30.36 50.21
N GLN A 248 -34.31 31.43 50.26
CA GLN A 248 -34.53 32.39 49.19
C GLN A 248 -34.05 33.76 49.67
N LYS A 249 -33.46 34.52 48.73
CA LYS A 249 -33.17 35.96 48.69
C LYS A 249 -31.84 36.48 49.28
N GLY A 250 -31.17 37.23 48.40
CA GLY A 250 -30.16 38.24 48.66
C GLY A 250 -29.61 38.78 47.34
N CYS A 251 -30.34 39.70 46.70
CA CYS A 251 -29.79 40.52 45.61
C CYS A 251 -28.92 41.62 46.25
N ASP A 252 -27.77 41.91 45.64
CA ASP A 252 -27.30 43.27 45.29
C ASP A 252 -25.84 43.22 44.82
N GLY A 253 -25.54 43.91 43.71
CA GLY A 253 -24.17 44.25 43.31
C GLY A 253 -23.85 44.00 41.84
N CYS A 254 -23.93 45.06 41.04
CA CYS A 254 -23.45 45.23 39.65
C CYS A 254 -22.01 44.70 39.46
N ILE A 255 -21.45 44.44 38.27
CA ILE A 255 -21.18 45.38 37.15
C ILE A 255 -20.81 44.56 35.88
N ASN A 256 -21.50 44.88 34.77
CA ASN A 256 -21.16 44.83 33.33
C ASN A 256 -20.24 43.76 32.72
N LEU A 257 -20.80 42.98 31.79
CA LEU A 257 -20.11 42.62 30.54
C LEU A 257 -21.07 42.83 29.37
N HIS A 258 -20.92 43.97 28.68
CA HIS A 258 -21.71 44.32 27.50
C HIS A 258 -21.17 43.56 26.28
N LYS A 259 -22.07 42.82 25.62
CA LYS A 259 -21.97 42.43 24.21
C LYS A 259 -21.73 43.67 23.32
N CYS A 260 -20.91 43.52 22.28
CA CYS A 260 -21.11 44.27 21.05
C CYS A 260 -20.69 43.44 19.82
N THR A 261 -21.72 42.97 19.11
CA THR A 261 -21.74 42.65 17.67
C THR A 261 -21.77 43.94 16.84
N THR A 262 -21.65 43.77 15.51
CA THR A 262 -21.93 44.70 14.38
C THR A 262 -20.80 45.65 13.99
N ASP A 263 -20.57 46.03 12.73
CA ASP A 263 -21.05 45.59 11.42
C ASP A 263 -20.14 46.18 10.33
N LYS A 264 -20.39 45.73 9.10
CA LYS A 264 -19.78 46.05 7.80
C LYS A 264 -19.87 47.52 7.33
N HIS A 265 -19.12 47.77 6.24
CA HIS A 265 -19.23 48.77 5.14
C HIS A 265 -18.29 49.99 5.27
N ASN A 266 -17.71 50.58 4.21
CA ASN A 266 -17.48 50.30 2.78
C ASN A 266 -16.72 51.54 2.21
N ILE A 267 -16.20 51.44 0.97
CA ILE A 267 -15.95 52.52 -0.02
C ILE A 267 -14.50 53.04 -0.19
N SER A 268 -13.81 52.43 -1.17
CA SER A 268 -13.51 52.96 -2.53
C SER A 268 -12.53 54.13 -2.79
N GLN A 269 -11.70 53.87 -3.82
CA GLN A 269 -11.08 54.74 -4.83
C GLN A 269 -9.80 55.54 -4.52
N GLN A 270 -8.73 55.27 -5.29
CA GLN A 270 -8.28 56.19 -6.35
C GLN A 270 -7.30 55.55 -7.35
N LYS A 271 -7.61 55.73 -8.65
CA LYS A 271 -6.71 55.56 -9.80
C LYS A 271 -5.97 56.89 -10.07
N GLY A 272 -4.72 56.83 -10.55
CA GLY A 272 -4.26 57.65 -11.68
C GLY A 272 -3.05 58.60 -11.50
N PHE A 273 -2.03 58.37 -12.36
CA PHE A 273 -1.16 59.35 -13.07
C PHE A 273 -0.05 60.13 -12.33
N ARG A 274 1.24 59.87 -12.63
CA ARG A 274 2.09 60.53 -13.68
C ARG A 274 3.60 60.17 -13.60
N LYS A 275 4.15 59.82 -14.77
CA LYS A 275 5.46 60.13 -15.43
C LYS A 275 6.73 60.40 -14.59
N SER A 276 7.85 59.78 -15.02
CA SER A 276 8.96 60.52 -15.69
C SER A 276 9.97 59.60 -16.39
N GLN A 277 10.45 60.09 -17.54
CA GLN A 277 11.53 59.57 -18.39
C GLN A 277 12.92 59.79 -17.78
N THR A 278 13.91 59.01 -18.22
CA THR A 278 15.36 59.27 -18.44
C THR A 278 16.03 57.88 -18.38
N ASN A 279 16.88 57.40 -19.28
CA ASN A 279 17.67 57.96 -20.40
C ASN A 279 17.82 56.84 -21.45
#